data_AF-A0A938GXZ4-F1
#
_entry.id   AF-A0A938GXZ4-F1
#
_cell.length_a   1.000
_cell.length_b   1.000
_cell.length_c   1.000
_cell.angle_alpha   90.00
_cell.angle_beta   90.00
_cell.angle_gamma   90.00
#
_symmetry.space_group_name_H-M   'P 1'
#
loop_
_entity.id
_entity.type
_entity.pdbx_description
1 polymer ?
#
loop_
_entity_poly.entity_id
_entity_poly.type
_entity_poly.pdbx_seq_one_letter_code
_entity_poly.pdbx_strand_id
1 'polypeptide(L)'
;MSDPARCRCPGCAGLDLYSGQQLINSNDNWGGGAALVAAFASVGAFGLDAASRDAALLLSLTPGSYTAEVGAAGSGSGTALVEVYEVP
;
A
#
# COMPACT_ATOMS: atom_id res chain seq x y z
N MET A 1 15.37 12.97 5.59
CA MET A 1 16.45 12.28 4.86
C MET A 1 15.97 10.86 4.67
N SER A 2 15.55 10.53 3.45
CA SER A 2 14.93 9.27 3.02
C SER A 2 15.89 8.08 3.18
N ASP A 3 15.38 6.87 3.39
CA ASP A 3 16.12 5.66 3.01
C ASP A 3 15.61 5.21 1.64
N PRO A 4 16.52 4.97 0.70
CA PRO A 4 16.21 4.64 -0.68
C PRO A 4 15.62 3.22 -0.87
N ALA A 5 15.40 2.43 0.18
CA ALA A 5 14.64 1.19 0.08
C ALA A 5 13.76 0.81 1.29
N ARG A 6 13.99 1.31 2.53
CA ARG A 6 13.28 0.78 3.73
C ARG A 6 13.03 1.71 4.93
N CYS A 7 13.19 3.03 4.86
CA CYS A 7 12.79 3.89 6.00
C CYS A 7 11.32 4.16 5.90
N ARG A 8 10.56 3.28 6.54
CA ARG A 8 9.16 3.55 6.79
C ARG A 8 9.02 4.85 7.59
N CYS A 9 8.14 5.74 7.17
CA CYS A 9 7.79 6.95 7.89
C CYS A 9 7.29 6.57 9.30
N PRO A 10 7.88 7.10 10.39
CA PRO A 10 7.43 6.80 11.75
C PRO A 10 5.93 7.11 11.94
N GLY A 11 5.17 6.10 12.38
CA GLY A 11 3.72 6.21 12.58
C GLY A 11 2.87 6.12 11.30
N CYS A 12 3.48 5.96 10.11
CA CYS A 12 2.74 5.65 8.89
C CYS A 12 2.32 4.16 8.86
N ALA A 13 1.16 3.87 8.28
CA ALA A 13 0.73 2.52 7.97
C ALA A 13 1.45 2.05 6.70
N GLY A 14 2.06 0.87 6.75
CA GLY A 14 2.76 0.28 5.60
C GLY A 14 2.11 -1.03 5.17
N LEU A 15 2.13 -1.25 3.86
CA LEU A 15 1.60 -2.38 3.14
C LEU A 15 2.73 -3.06 2.37
N ASP A 16 3.02 -4.30 2.72
CA ASP A 16 3.96 -5.16 2.02
C ASP A 16 3.20 -6.27 1.27
N LEU A 17 3.64 -6.58 0.06
CA LEU A 17 3.09 -7.67 -0.74
C LEU A 17 4.15 -8.74 -0.98
N TYR A 18 3.81 -9.98 -0.64
CA TYR A 18 4.70 -11.13 -0.77
C TYR A 18 4.16 -12.18 -1.76
N SER A 19 5.09 -12.80 -2.49
CA SER A 19 4.88 -14.06 -3.22
C SER A 19 5.68 -15.16 -2.52
N GLY A 20 5.01 -16.02 -1.74
CA GLY A 20 5.69 -16.91 -0.81
C GLY A 20 6.44 -16.09 0.25
N GLN A 21 7.77 -16.21 0.27
CA GLN A 21 8.64 -15.47 1.20
C GLN A 21 9.29 -14.23 0.56
N GLN A 22 9.07 -14.00 -0.73
CA GLN A 22 9.70 -12.90 -1.46
C GLN A 22 8.82 -11.66 -1.40
N LEU A 23 9.36 -10.56 -0.87
CA LEU A 23 8.73 -9.25 -0.94
C LEU A 23 8.79 -8.76 -2.39
N ILE A 24 7.63 -8.54 -3.00
CA ILE A 24 7.52 -8.11 -4.41
C ILE A 24 7.06 -6.66 -4.56
N ASN A 25 6.44 -6.08 -3.54
CA ASN A 25 6.14 -4.66 -3.48
C ASN A 25 5.95 -4.18 -2.03
N SER A 26 6.12 -2.89 -1.80
CA SER A 26 5.95 -2.26 -0.49
C SER A 26 5.59 -0.79 -0.67
N ASN A 27 4.70 -0.29 0.17
CA ASN A 27 4.42 1.14 0.26
C ASN A 27 3.99 1.51 1.68
N ASP A 28 4.39 2.69 2.14
CA ASP A 28 4.01 3.26 3.44
C ASP A 28 3.57 4.73 3.35
N ASN A 29 3.50 5.26 2.13
CA ASN A 29 2.91 6.55 1.80
C ASN A 29 2.53 6.58 0.32
N TRP A 30 1.24 6.59 0.03
CA TRP A 30 0.73 6.53 -1.34
C TRP A 30 1.02 7.78 -2.19
N GLY A 31 1.23 8.94 -1.56
CA GLY A 31 1.81 10.13 -2.19
C GLY A 31 1.01 10.77 -3.34
N GLY A 32 -0.28 10.44 -3.52
CA GLY A 32 -1.15 11.14 -4.47
C GLY A 32 -0.97 10.76 -5.96
N GLY A 33 -0.42 9.59 -6.27
CA GLY A 33 -0.12 9.20 -7.65
C GLY A 33 -1.36 9.14 -8.57
N ALA A 34 -1.30 9.80 -9.73
CA ALA A 34 -2.44 9.91 -10.67
C ALA A 34 -3.01 8.56 -11.15
N ALA A 35 -2.15 7.54 -11.31
CA ALA A 35 -2.60 6.20 -11.70
C ALA A 35 -3.46 5.53 -10.60
N LEU A 36 -3.09 5.70 -9.33
CA LEU A 36 -3.89 5.23 -8.19
C LEU A 36 -5.20 6.00 -8.08
N VAL A 37 -5.18 7.32 -8.27
CA VAL A 37 -6.41 8.15 -8.29
C VAL A 37 -7.39 7.65 -9.36
N ALA A 38 -6.91 7.36 -10.57
CA ALA A 38 -7.74 6.81 -11.64
C ALA A 38 -8.27 5.41 -11.30
N ALA A 39 -7.44 4.54 -10.73
CA ALA A 39 -7.84 3.20 -10.32
C ALA A 39 -8.88 3.20 -9.20
N PHE A 40 -8.75 4.07 -8.19
CA PHE A 40 -9.75 4.20 -7.13
C PHE A 40 -11.12 4.57 -7.70
N ALA A 41 -11.15 5.54 -8.62
CA ALA A 41 -12.37 5.97 -9.28
C ALA A 41 -13.01 4.85 -10.14
N SER A 42 -12.21 4.01 -10.80
CA SER A 42 -12.74 2.96 -11.69
C SER A 42 -13.37 1.78 -10.93
N VAL A 43 -12.89 1.49 -9.71
CA VAL A 43 -13.39 0.40 -8.87
C VAL A 43 -14.35 0.85 -7.77
N GLY A 44 -14.62 2.15 -7.67
CA GLY A 44 -15.47 2.73 -6.64
C GLY A 44 -14.86 2.73 -5.23
N ALA A 45 -13.52 2.62 -5.14
CA ALA A 45 -12.81 2.77 -3.87
C ALA A 45 -12.89 4.23 -3.39
N PHE A 46 -12.78 4.43 -2.07
CA PHE A 46 -12.72 5.78 -1.53
C PHE A 46 -11.46 6.50 -2.00
N GLY A 47 -11.60 7.79 -2.31
CA GLY A 47 -10.45 8.63 -2.62
C GLY A 47 -9.64 8.91 -1.35
N LEU A 48 -8.32 8.75 -1.46
CA LEU A 48 -7.39 9.21 -0.43
C LEU A 48 -6.98 10.67 -0.69
N ASP A 49 -6.78 11.45 0.37
CA ASP A 49 -6.14 12.77 0.26
C ASP A 49 -4.66 12.59 -0.11
N ALA A 50 -4.14 13.39 -1.05
CA ALA A 50 -2.77 13.26 -1.55
C ALA A 50 -1.70 13.43 -0.46
N ALA A 51 -2.03 14.14 0.63
CA ALA A 51 -1.17 14.29 1.80
C ALA A 51 -1.38 13.19 2.86
N SER A 52 -2.32 12.25 2.65
CA SER A 52 -2.53 11.12 3.55
C SER A 52 -1.29 10.23 3.62
N ARG A 53 -1.09 9.64 4.79
CA ARG A 53 -0.02 8.69 5.12
C ARG A 53 -0.45 7.23 4.97
N ASP A 54 -1.60 7.00 4.35
CA ASP A 54 -2.05 5.66 4.00
C ASP A 54 -1.15 5.06 2.91
N ALA A 55 -1.12 3.73 2.85
CA ALA A 55 -0.42 2.98 1.82
C ALA A 55 -1.40 2.50 0.75
N ALA A 56 -0.98 2.55 -0.51
CA ALA A 56 -1.72 1.96 -1.62
C ALA A 56 -0.79 1.39 -2.68
N LEU A 57 -1.19 0.29 -3.32
CA LEU A 57 -0.44 -0.38 -4.38
C LEU A 57 -1.36 -0.59 -5.58
N LEU A 58 -0.83 -0.39 -6.78
CA LEU A 58 -1.49 -0.71 -8.05
C LEU A 58 -0.54 -1.59 -8.87
N LEU A 59 -0.93 -2.83 -9.12
CA LEU A 59 -0.05 -3.87 -9.65
C LEU A 59 -0.82 -4.78 -10.61
N SER A 60 -0.15 -5.27 -11.65
CA SER A 60 -0.63 -6.42 -12.43
C SER A 60 0.08 -7.67 -11.93
N LEU A 61 -0.69 -8.64 -11.43
CA LEU A 61 -0.17 -9.90 -10.91
C LEU A 61 -0.57 -11.05 -11.83
N THR A 62 0.32 -12.02 -11.99
CA THR A 62 -0.06 -13.30 -12.56
C THR A 62 -0.99 -14.04 -11.58
N PRO A 63 -1.89 -14.92 -12.06
CA PRO A 63 -2.71 -15.73 -11.16
C PRO A 63 -1.86 -16.53 -10.17
N GLY A 64 -2.21 -16.46 -8.88
CA GLY A 64 -1.45 -17.11 -7.81
C GLY A 64 -1.86 -16.61 -6.43
N SER A 65 -1.26 -17.20 -5.40
CA SER A 65 -1.47 -16.80 -4.01
C SER A 65 -0.43 -15.77 -3.59
N TYR A 66 -0.90 -14.68 -2.97
CA TYR A 66 -0.08 -13.60 -2.43
C TYR A 66 -0.48 -13.30 -1.00
N THR A 67 0.46 -12.77 -0.21
CA THR A 67 0.20 -12.30 1.16
C THR A 67 0.37 -10.79 1.20
N ALA A 68 -0.68 -10.08 1.59
CA ALA A 68 -0.62 -8.67 1.96
C ALA A 68 -0.40 -8.56 3.48
N GLU A 69 0.69 -7.92 3.89
CA GLU A 69 1.01 -7.68 5.29
C GLU A 69 0.86 -6.20 5.60
N VAL A 70 0.08 -5.89 6.65
CA VAL A 70 -0.05 -4.54 7.17
C VAL A 70 0.72 -4.41 8.46
N GLY A 71 1.52 -3.35 8.56
CA GLY A 71 2.25 -3.02 9.77
C GLY A 71 2.47 -1.53 9.90
N ALA A 72 2.75 -1.06 11.11
CA ALA A 72 3.18 0.31 11.33
C ALA A 72 4.71 0.40 11.32
N ALA A 73 5.24 1.58 10.99
CA ALA A 73 6.65 1.85 11.19
C ALA A 73 7.00 1.96 12.69
N GLY A 74 8.14 1.39 13.10
CA GLY A 74 8.62 1.46 14.48
C GLY A 74 7.77 0.61 15.45
N SER A 75 7.42 1.18 16.60
CA SER A 75 6.61 0.51 17.63
C SER A 75 5.13 0.90 17.59
N GLY A 76 4.65 1.45 16.46
CA GLY A 76 3.24 1.82 16.30
C GLY A 76 2.33 0.59 16.30
N SER A 77 1.13 0.74 16.85
CA SER A 77 0.06 -0.24 16.74
C SER A 77 -1.29 0.48 16.66
N GLY A 78 -2.28 -0.19 16.09
CA GLY A 78 -3.60 0.39 15.90
C GLY A 78 -4.50 -0.54 15.07
N THR A 79 -5.71 -0.07 14.81
CA THR A 79 -6.63 -0.74 13.89
C THR A 79 -6.32 -0.31 12.46
N ALA A 80 -6.28 -1.27 11.54
CA ALA A 80 -6.15 -1.02 10.11
C ALA A 80 -7.34 -1.62 9.36
N LEU A 81 -7.72 -0.97 8.27
CA LEU A 81 -8.63 -1.51 7.27
C LEU A 81 -7.81 -1.84 6.02
N VAL A 82 -8.07 -3.00 5.43
CA VAL A 82 -7.47 -3.42 4.16
C VAL A 82 -8.59 -3.73 3.20
N GLU A 83 -8.46 -3.18 1.99
CA GLU A 83 -9.36 -3.45 0.88
C GLU A 83 -8.54 -3.89 -0.33
N VAL A 84 -9.08 -4.83 -1.09
CA VAL A 84 -8.47 -5.34 -2.32
C VAL A 84 -9.50 -5.25 -3.42
N TYR A 85 -9.10 -4.63 -4.52
CA TYR A 85 -9.96 -4.39 -5.68
C TYR A 85 -9.33 -5.02 -6.92
N GLU A 86 -10.15 -5.64 -7.75
CA GLU A 86 -9.78 -5.96 -9.12
C GLU A 86 -10.01 -4.72 -9.99
N VAL A 87 -8.97 -4.25 -10.67
CA VAL A 87 -9.04 -3.10 -11.57
C VAL A 87 -9.28 -3.63 -13.00
N PRO A 88 -10.35 -3.20 -13.70
CA PRO A 88 -10.67 -3.63 -15.07
C PRO A 88 -9.62 -3.25 -16.12
#